data_AF-A0A821YWB7-F1
#
_entry.id   AF-A0A821YWB7-F1
#
_cell.length_a   1.000
_cell.length_b   1.000
_cell.length_c   1.000
_cell.angle_alpha   90.00
_cell.angle_beta   90.00
_cell.angle_gamma   90.00
#
_symmetry.space_group_name_H-M   'P 1'
#
loop_
_entity.id
_entity.type
_entity.pdbx_description
1 polymer ?
#
loop_
_entity_poly.entity_id
_entity_poly.type
_entity_poly.pdbx_seq_one_letter_code
_entity_poly.pdbx_strand_id
1 'polypeptide(L)'
;MCFLFCASTVTQFEHLMHDDNTAFAVEPYIPPIRILRCYNCQVYDDHIAAHCPNKDNPVCFRCAQHHPYNPNCNNVIKCAHCQGDHMANDGAGDKTSPHERTTSSRDIYQITTYES
;
A
#
# COMPACT_ATOMS: atom_id res chain seq x y z
N MET A 1 34.22 -72.07 19.28
CA MET A 1 32.89 -71.69 18.74
C MET A 1 32.28 -70.67 19.68
N CYS A 2 32.35 -69.38 19.33
CA CYS A 2 31.45 -68.34 19.82
C CYS A 2 31.57 -67.12 18.87
N PHE A 3 30.63 -67.04 17.94
CA PHE A 3 29.87 -65.86 17.52
C PHE A 3 30.12 -64.58 18.38
N LEU A 4 30.13 -63.34 17.92
CA LEU A 4 29.49 -62.67 16.79
C LEU A 4 30.05 -61.22 16.74
N PHE A 5 30.05 -60.62 15.55
CA PHE A 5 30.16 -59.19 15.29
C PHE A 5 29.11 -58.37 16.06
N CYS A 6 29.43 -57.12 16.43
CA CYS A 6 28.53 -55.97 16.24
C CYS A 6 29.32 -54.68 16.54
N ALA A 7 29.77 -53.97 15.51
CA ALA A 7 29.03 -52.96 14.75
C ALA A 7 28.98 -51.61 15.49
N SER A 8 29.74 -50.67 14.93
CA SER A 8 29.66 -49.24 15.18
C SER A 8 28.23 -48.74 15.00
N THR A 9 27.70 -47.98 15.94
CA THR A 9 26.57 -47.09 15.68
C THR A 9 26.81 -45.73 16.33
N VAL A 10 27.37 -44.83 15.51
CA VAL A 10 27.12 -43.40 15.61
C VAL A 10 25.64 -43.20 15.41
N THR A 11 24.92 -42.65 16.38
CA THR A 11 23.73 -41.80 16.16
C THR A 11 23.25 -41.27 17.51
N GLN A 12 23.79 -40.12 17.94
CA GLN A 12 23.07 -39.24 18.86
C GLN A 12 22.97 -37.86 18.20
N PHE A 13 22.23 -37.84 17.10
CA PHE A 13 21.72 -36.64 16.44
C PHE A 13 20.21 -36.80 16.23
N GLU A 14 19.51 -37.27 17.26
CA GLU A 14 18.05 -37.11 17.36
C GLU A 14 17.76 -36.10 18.47
N HIS A 15 18.17 -34.86 18.23
CA HIS A 15 17.51 -33.71 18.83
C HIS A 15 16.73 -33.02 17.71
N LEU A 16 15.84 -33.80 17.07
CA LEU A 16 14.93 -33.29 16.07
C LEU A 16 13.82 -32.53 16.79
N MET A 17 13.76 -31.24 16.47
CA MET A 17 12.72 -30.31 16.87
C MET A 17 11.33 -30.92 16.60
N HIS A 18 10.70 -31.41 17.66
CA HIS A 18 9.25 -31.60 17.67
C HIS A 18 8.68 -30.40 18.42
N ASP A 19 8.61 -29.27 17.71
CA ASP A 19 7.80 -28.14 18.15
C ASP A 19 6.45 -28.23 17.42
N ASP A 20 5.60 -29.13 17.92
CA ASP A 20 4.23 -29.32 17.43
C ASP A 20 3.31 -28.12 17.78
N ASN A 21 3.87 -26.98 18.23
CA ASN A 21 3.12 -25.82 18.69
C ASN A 21 3.35 -24.52 17.89
N THR A 22 4.08 -24.53 16.77
CA THR A 22 4.17 -23.34 15.91
C THR A 22 3.05 -23.30 14.86
N ALA A 23 1.80 -23.29 15.31
CA ALA A 23 0.66 -22.97 14.43
C ALA A 23 0.46 -21.45 14.43
N PHE A 24 0.79 -20.79 13.32
CA PHE A 24 0.53 -19.36 13.13
C PHE A 24 -0.87 -19.16 12.56
N ALA A 25 -1.63 -18.21 13.13
CA ALA A 25 -2.88 -17.79 12.54
C ALA A 25 -2.61 -17.14 11.16
N VAL A 26 -3.12 -17.76 10.10
CA VAL A 26 -3.04 -17.19 8.75
C VAL A 26 -4.18 -16.21 8.59
N GLU A 27 -3.86 -14.92 8.56
CA GLU A 27 -4.83 -13.89 8.19
C GLU A 27 -5.04 -13.86 6.67
N PRO A 28 -6.27 -13.67 6.18
CA PRO A 28 -6.54 -13.52 4.76
C PRO A 28 -5.85 -12.27 4.23
N TYR A 29 -5.09 -12.41 3.14
CA TYR A 29 -4.46 -11.29 2.46
C TYR A 29 -5.53 -10.37 1.86
N ILE A 30 -5.64 -9.15 2.37
CA ILE A 30 -6.43 -8.09 1.78
C ILE A 30 -5.50 -7.31 0.83
N PRO A 31 -5.69 -7.39 -0.49
CA PRO A 31 -4.87 -6.60 -1.41
C PRO A 31 -5.09 -5.11 -1.14
N PRO A 32 -4.03 -4.29 -1.12
CA PRO A 32 -4.19 -2.85 -1.01
C PRO A 32 -5.01 -2.36 -2.20
N ILE A 33 -5.99 -1.49 -1.93
CA ILE A 33 -6.77 -0.83 -2.98
C ILE A 33 -5.78 -0.05 -3.84
N ARG A 34 -5.60 -0.48 -5.09
CA ARG A 34 -4.78 0.25 -6.05
C ARG A 34 -5.62 1.39 -6.61
N ILE A 35 -5.50 2.55 -5.99
CA ILE A 35 -6.08 3.78 -6.54
C ILE A 35 -5.31 4.09 -7.82
N LEU A 36 -5.96 3.92 -8.96
CA LEU A 36 -5.34 4.13 -10.26
C LEU A 36 -5.27 5.62 -10.53
N ARG A 37 -4.05 6.15 -10.70
CA ARG A 37 -3.83 7.55 -11.11
C ARG A 37 -3.52 7.60 -12.60
N CYS A 38 -4.28 8.39 -13.34
CA CYS A 38 -3.96 8.66 -14.73
C CYS A 38 -2.80 9.68 -14.81
N TYR A 39 -1.64 9.28 -15.36
CA TYR A 39 -0.49 10.18 -15.51
C TYR A 39 -0.69 11.32 -16.53
N ASN A 40 -1.80 11.32 -17.26
CA ASN A 40 -2.11 12.38 -18.20
C ASN A 40 -2.93 13.50 -17.55
N CYS A 41 -4.03 13.19 -16.87
CA CYS A 41 -4.88 14.18 -16.21
C CYS A 41 -4.63 14.32 -14.69
N GLN A 42 -3.81 13.45 -14.10
CA GLN A 42 -3.52 13.36 -12.66
C GLN A 42 -4.76 13.06 -11.78
N VAL A 43 -5.86 12.57 -12.37
CA VAL A 43 -7.08 12.19 -11.65
C VAL A 43 -7.04 10.72 -11.23
N TYR A 44 -7.65 10.43 -10.10
CA TYR A 44 -7.81 9.09 -9.51
C TYR A 44 -9.13 8.45 -9.96
N ASP A 45 -9.29 8.27 -11.27
CA ASP A 45 -10.46 7.64 -11.89
C ASP A 45 -10.11 6.23 -12.40
N ASP A 46 -11.12 5.51 -12.92
CA ASP A 46 -10.96 4.20 -13.55
C ASP A 46 -10.42 4.29 -15.00
N HIS A 47 -9.33 5.03 -15.21
CA HIS A 47 -8.63 5.02 -16.50
C HIS A 47 -7.12 5.23 -16.37
N ILE A 48 -6.40 4.66 -17.33
CA ILE A 48 -4.96 4.86 -17.51
C ILE A 48 -4.69 5.94 -18.55
N ALA A 49 -3.46 6.46 -18.58
CA ALA A 49 -3.04 7.48 -19.55
C ALA A 49 -3.32 7.10 -21.03
N ALA A 50 -3.26 5.81 -21.36
CA ALA A 50 -3.57 5.32 -22.71
C ALA A 50 -5.04 5.54 -23.13
N HIS A 51 -5.97 5.53 -22.16
CA HIS A 51 -7.42 5.67 -22.35
C HIS A 51 -7.94 7.00 -21.76
N CYS A 52 -7.07 7.99 -21.57
CA CYS A 52 -7.48 9.27 -21.02
C CYS A 52 -8.36 10.03 -22.03
N PRO A 53 -9.55 10.51 -21.62
CA PRO A 53 -10.42 11.29 -22.50
C PRO A 53 -9.76 12.60 -22.97
N ASN A 54 -8.84 13.15 -22.16
CA ASN A 54 -8.14 14.41 -22.43
C ASN A 54 -6.70 14.17 -22.90
N LYS A 55 -6.49 13.26 -23.85
CA LYS A 55 -5.15 12.86 -24.32
C LYS A 55 -4.32 14.04 -24.87
N ASP A 56 -4.98 15.02 -25.48
CA ASP A 56 -4.32 16.17 -26.11
C ASP A 56 -3.95 17.28 -25.11
N ASN A 57 -4.51 17.24 -23.90
CA ASN A 57 -4.33 18.28 -22.87
C ASN A 57 -3.76 17.67 -21.57
N PRO A 58 -2.47 17.28 -21.55
CA PRO A 58 -1.83 16.77 -20.35
C PRO A 58 -1.78 17.81 -19.23
N VAL A 59 -2.00 17.36 -18.01
CA VAL A 59 -1.86 18.13 -16.77
C VAL A 59 -0.52 17.80 -16.13
N CYS A 60 0.26 18.83 -15.86
CA CYS A 60 1.55 18.67 -15.21
C CYS A 60 1.39 18.23 -13.76
N PHE A 61 2.05 17.12 -13.37
CA PHE A 61 2.03 16.62 -11.99
C PHE A 61 2.62 17.60 -10.95
N ARG A 62 3.48 18.53 -11.40
CA ARG A 62 4.19 19.46 -10.53
C ARG A 62 3.40 20.73 -10.25
N CYS A 63 2.76 21.30 -11.26
CA CYS A 63 2.15 22.64 -11.15
C CYS A 63 0.66 22.69 -11.51
N ALA A 64 0.03 21.54 -11.78
CA ALA A 64 -1.38 21.43 -12.14
C ALA A 64 -1.82 22.22 -13.39
N GLN A 65 -0.89 22.70 -14.21
CA GLN A 65 -1.19 23.44 -15.44
C GLN A 65 -1.26 22.51 -16.66
N HIS A 66 -2.01 22.95 -17.67
CA HIS A 66 -2.16 22.26 -18.95
C HIS A 66 -0.91 22.46 -19.81
N HIS A 67 0.02 21.52 -19.71
CA HIS A 67 1.18 21.43 -20.59
C HIS A 67 1.80 20.03 -20.48
N PRO A 68 2.52 19.56 -21.52
CA PRO A 68 3.23 18.29 -21.46
C PRO A 68 4.27 18.28 -20.33
N TYR A 69 4.58 17.07 -19.84
CA TYR A 69 5.59 16.92 -18.80
C TYR A 69 6.92 17.54 -19.25
N ASN A 70 7.42 18.46 -18.42
CA ASN A 70 8.73 19.07 -18.58
C ASN A 70 9.49 18.94 -17.26
N PRO A 71 10.67 18.29 -17.23
CA PRO A 71 11.49 18.19 -16.03
C PRO A 71 11.95 19.56 -15.50
N ASN A 72 12.04 20.57 -16.38
CA ASN A 72 12.42 21.94 -16.07
C ASN A 72 11.20 22.89 -16.00
N CYS A 73 10.05 22.38 -15.56
CA CYS A 73 8.91 23.26 -15.30
C CYS A 73 9.33 24.31 -14.26
N ASN A 74 9.15 25.60 -14.55
CA ASN A 74 9.48 26.70 -13.63
C ASN A 74 8.25 27.26 -12.90
N ASN A 75 7.08 26.66 -13.13
CA ASN A 75 5.85 27.07 -12.48
C ASN A 75 5.85 26.71 -10.99
N VAL A 76 5.06 27.45 -10.22
CA VAL A 76 4.84 27.20 -8.79
C VAL A 76 4.29 25.79 -8.60
N ILE A 77 4.84 25.06 -7.62
CA ILE A 77 4.40 23.71 -7.30
C ILE A 77 2.97 23.76 -6.78
N LYS A 78 2.08 22.99 -7.42
CA LYS A 78 0.67 22.86 -7.07
C LYS A 78 0.16 21.46 -7.36
N CYS A 79 -0.61 20.92 -6.41
CA CYS A 79 -1.24 19.62 -6.55
C CYS A 79 -2.47 19.72 -7.46
N ALA A 80 -2.55 18.89 -8.49
CA ALA A 80 -3.70 18.87 -9.41
C ALA A 80 -5.03 18.52 -8.71
N HIS A 81 -4.97 17.77 -7.60
CA HIS A 81 -6.16 17.34 -6.88
C HIS A 81 -6.65 18.35 -5.83
N CYS A 82 -5.78 18.79 -4.91
CA CYS A 82 -6.16 19.64 -3.79
C CYS A 82 -5.65 21.08 -3.88
N GLN A 83 -4.92 21.43 -4.94
CA GLN A 83 -4.34 22.77 -5.18
C GLN A 83 -3.35 23.25 -4.10
N GLY A 84 -2.88 22.35 -3.24
CA GLY A 84 -1.87 22.65 -2.21
C GLY A 84 -0.45 22.74 -2.77
N ASP A 85 0.48 23.23 -1.93
CA ASP A 85 1.89 23.48 -2.27
C ASP A 85 2.76 22.21 -2.28
N HIS A 86 2.30 21.15 -2.95
CA HIS A 86 3.02 19.88 -3.13
C HIS A 86 2.73 19.29 -4.52
N MET A 87 3.54 18.33 -4.97
CA MET A 87 3.32 17.66 -6.24
C MET A 87 2.18 16.65 -6.13
N ALA A 88 1.48 16.32 -7.22
CA ALA A 88 0.39 15.35 -7.21
C ALA A 88 0.80 13.91 -6.79
N ASN A 89 2.11 13.64 -6.73
CA ASN A 89 2.68 12.38 -6.27
C ASN A 89 3.07 12.39 -4.78
N ASP A 90 3.21 13.57 -4.18
CA ASP A 90 3.57 13.69 -2.77
C ASP A 90 2.29 13.55 -1.96
N GLY A 91 2.14 12.45 -1.22
CA GLY A 91 0.96 12.15 -0.39
C GLY A 91 0.78 13.08 0.82
N ALA A 92 1.44 14.24 0.84
CA ALA A 92 1.49 15.18 1.96
C ALA A 92 0.66 16.43 1.67
N GLY A 93 -0.63 16.22 1.38
CA GLY A 93 -1.63 17.27 1.38
C GLY A 93 -2.42 17.27 2.67
N ASP A 94 -1.83 17.72 3.77
CA ASP A 94 -2.60 18.05 4.99
C ASP A 94 -3.36 19.35 4.74
N LYS A 95 -4.48 19.23 4.04
CA LYS A 95 -5.61 20.16 4.04
C LYS A 95 -6.83 19.26 3.99
N THR A 96 -7.37 18.96 5.16
CA THR A 96 -8.69 18.35 5.40
C THR A 96 -9.64 18.49 4.20
N SER A 97 -9.66 17.49 3.33
CA SER A 97 -10.78 17.25 2.41
C SER A 97 -11.88 16.57 3.23
N PRO A 98 -13.17 16.97 3.13
CA PRO A 98 -14.26 16.44 3.96
C PRO A 98 -14.65 14.99 3.67
N HIS A 99 -13.88 14.22 2.91
CA HIS A 99 -14.16 12.80 2.69
C HIS A 99 -13.28 11.94 3.59
N GLU A 100 -13.87 11.55 4.72
CA GLU A 100 -13.74 10.22 5.32
C GLU A 100 -12.34 9.83 5.81
N ARG A 101 -12.02 10.32 7.01
CA ARG A 101 -11.14 9.60 7.93
C ARG A 101 -11.97 8.58 8.71
N THR A 102 -12.35 7.47 8.08
CA THR A 102 -12.87 6.30 8.80
C THR A 102 -11.89 5.16 8.61
N THR A 103 -11.08 4.93 9.65
CA THR A 103 -10.80 3.62 10.26
C THR A 103 -9.60 3.76 11.21
N SER A 104 -9.81 4.47 12.32
CA SER A 104 -9.10 4.15 13.56
C SER A 104 -9.95 3.12 14.29
N SER A 105 -9.42 1.91 14.44
CA SER A 105 -10.05 0.80 15.18
C SER A 105 -10.35 1.10 16.65
N ARG A 106 -9.98 2.29 17.15
CA ARG A 106 -10.32 2.77 18.50
C ARG A 106 -11.70 3.43 18.61
N ASP A 107 -12.30 3.83 17.49
CA ASP A 107 -13.56 4.58 17.51
C ASP A 107 -14.81 3.67 17.48
N ILE A 108 -14.64 2.36 17.23
CA ILE A 108 -15.75 1.40 17.19
C ILE A 108 -16.28 1.08 18.60
N TYR A 109 -15.41 1.09 19.61
CA TYR A 109 -15.79 0.66 20.98
C TYR A 109 -16.47 1.75 21.83
N GLN A 110 -16.58 2.99 21.35
CA GLN A 110 -17.22 4.07 22.12
C GLN A 110 -18.69 4.31 21.75
N ILE A 111 -19.21 3.69 20.69
CA ILE A 111 -20.57 3.96 20.21
C ILE A 111 -21.60 3.04 20.90
N THR A 112 -21.18 1.91 21.48
CA THR A 112 -22.11 0.91 22.03
C THR A 112 -22.45 1.07 23.52
N THR A 113 -22.03 2.16 24.18
CA THR A 113 -22.16 2.28 25.66
C THR A 113 -23.08 3.40 26.15
N TYR A 114 -23.93 3.99 25.30
CA TYR A 114 -24.87 5.03 25.74
C TYR A 114 -26.33 4.80 25.32
N GLU A 115 -26.83 3.56 25.33
CA GLU A 115 -28.29 3.36 25.40
C GLU A 115 -28.62 2.33 26.47
N SER A 116 -28.87 2.83 27.69
CA SER A 116 -29.62 2.16 28.76
C SER A 116 -30.22 3.18 29.70
#